data_AF-A0A2Z5UA54-F1
#
_entry.id   AF-A0A2Z5UA54-F1
#
_cell.length_a   1.000
_cell.length_b   1.000
_cell.length_c   1.000
_cell.angle_alpha   90.00
_cell.angle_beta   90.00
_cell.angle_gamma   90.00
#
_symmetry.space_group_name_H-M   'P 1'
#
loop_
_entity.id
_entity.type
_entity.pdbx_description
1 polymer ?
#
loop_
_entity_poly.entity_id
_entity_poly.type
_entity_poly.pdbx_seq_one_letter_code
_entity_poly.pdbx_strand_id
1 'polypeptide(L)'
;MKDGTADRAISEESVQAIDHVRGIGNIGAHMEKDIDQIIDVDPGEAQALIGLVEMLFDEWYGARARRAARLADIGLIADQKAAQKKLTALTEARSKDQMEDTGEESA
;
A
#
# COMPACT_ATOMS: atom_id res chain seq x y z
N MET A 1 10.63 30.86 9.74
CA MET A 1 11.12 29.73 8.95
C MET A 1 10.06 28.63 9.04
N LYS A 2 9.19 28.56 8.04
CA LYS A 2 8.23 27.48 7.85
C LYS A 2 8.67 26.83 6.55
N ASP A 3 9.28 25.66 6.62
CA ASP A 3 8.95 24.53 5.75
C ASP A 3 9.74 23.29 6.18
N GLY A 4 9.31 22.69 7.28
CA GLY A 4 9.68 21.34 7.67
C GLY A 4 8.64 20.37 7.15
N THR A 5 8.31 20.42 5.85
CA THR A 5 7.55 19.34 5.21
C THR A 5 8.45 18.13 5.04
N ALA A 6 8.76 17.47 6.16
CA ALA A 6 8.78 16.02 6.09
C ALA A 6 7.40 15.64 5.56
N ASP A 7 7.38 15.05 4.37
CA ASP A 7 6.19 14.47 3.78
C ASP A 7 5.47 13.70 4.89
N ARG A 8 4.15 13.88 5.06
CA ARG A 8 3.32 13.24 6.12
C ARG A 8 3.38 11.70 6.13
N ALA A 9 4.25 11.09 5.34
CA ALA A 9 4.45 9.67 5.11
C ALA A 9 5.43 8.99 6.08
N ILE A 10 6.28 9.73 6.80
CA ILE A 10 7.24 9.15 7.74
C ILE A 10 6.87 9.58 9.17
N SER A 11 6.65 8.61 10.07
CA SER A 11 6.26 8.90 11.45
C SER A 11 7.46 9.38 12.29
N GLU A 12 7.19 10.18 13.33
CA GLU A 12 8.21 10.59 14.30
C GLU A 12 8.87 9.39 14.99
N GLU A 13 8.09 8.34 15.26
CA GLU A 13 8.58 7.07 15.84
C GLU A 13 9.58 6.38 14.92
N SER A 14 9.31 6.33 13.61
CA SER A 14 10.26 5.77 12.63
C SER A 14 11.54 6.59 12.56
N VAL A 15 11.44 7.93 12.60
CA VAL A 15 12.62 8.81 12.62
C VAL A 15 13.46 8.57 13.87
N GLN A 16 12.83 8.47 15.04
CA GLN A 16 13.52 8.17 16.31
C GLN A 16 14.16 6.78 16.30
N ALA A 17 13.47 5.77 15.78
CA ALA A 17 14.03 4.42 15.67
C ALA A 17 15.24 4.38 14.73
N ILE A 18 15.18 5.07 13.59
CA ILE A 18 16.32 5.23 12.67
C ILE A 18 17.48 5.94 13.37
N ASP A 19 17.20 6.99 14.13
CA ASP A 19 18.23 7.74 14.87
C ASP A 19 18.89 6.89 15.96
N HIS A 20 18.12 6.09 16.70
CA HIS A 20 18.65 5.14 17.67
C HIS A 20 19.53 4.09 17.01
N VAL A 21 19.08 3.46 15.92
CA VAL A 21 19.88 2.46 15.20
C VAL A 21 21.15 3.07 14.61
N ARG A 22 21.10 4.32 14.12
CA ARG A 22 22.29 5.07 13.70
C ARG A 22 23.30 5.22 14.85
N GLY A 23 22.84 5.39 16.08
CA GLY A 23 23.68 5.56 17.26
C GLY A 23 24.23 4.27 17.86
N ILE A 24 23.83 3.10 17.37
CA ILE A 24 24.20 1.79 17.92
C ILE A 24 25.29 1.13 17.04
N GLY A 25 26.20 0.38 17.67
CA GLY A 25 27.25 -0.41 17.02
C GLY A 25 28.33 0.36 16.27
N ASN A 26 29.10 -0.35 15.43
CA ASN A 26 30.21 0.20 14.65
C ASN A 26 29.82 1.35 13.69
N ILE A 27 28.57 1.43 13.24
CA ILE A 27 28.10 2.49 12.33
C ILE A 27 28.02 3.84 13.06
N GLY A 28 27.52 3.87 14.30
CA GLY A 28 27.47 5.08 15.12
C GLY A 28 28.80 5.41 15.79
N ALA A 29 29.49 4.40 16.33
CA ALA A 29 30.75 4.57 17.05
C ALA A 29 31.90 5.11 16.18
N HIS A 30 31.90 4.83 14.87
CA HIS A 30 32.91 5.35 13.93
C HIS A 30 32.50 6.63 13.17
N MET A 31 31.32 7.19 13.44
CA MET A 31 30.95 8.53 12.97
C MET A 31 31.55 9.65 13.82
N GLU A 32 32.02 9.33 15.04
CA GLU A 32 32.75 10.22 15.93
C GLU A 32 34.22 9.80 16.07
N LYS A 33 35.03 10.68 16.68
CA LYS A 33 36.50 10.83 16.59
C LYS A 33 37.41 9.62 16.91
N ASP A 34 36.87 8.42 17.11
CA ASP A 34 37.58 7.24 17.61
C ASP A 34 37.61 6.09 16.58
N ILE A 35 38.15 6.36 15.39
CA ILE A 35 38.42 5.34 14.34
C ILE A 35 39.46 4.29 14.75
N ASP A 36 40.27 4.58 15.77
CA ASP A 36 41.37 3.73 16.22
C ASP A 36 40.94 2.72 17.31
N GLN A 37 39.66 2.71 17.71
CA GLN A 37 39.14 1.81 18.73
C GLN A 37 38.38 0.63 18.11
N ILE A 38 38.72 -0.59 18.53
CA ILE A 38 37.95 -1.79 18.18
C ILE A 38 36.77 -1.88 19.16
N ILE A 39 35.57 -1.61 18.67
CA ILE A 39 34.33 -1.71 19.45
C ILE A 39 33.75 -3.12 19.24
N ASP A 40 33.42 -3.79 20.34
CA ASP A 40 32.70 -5.07 20.31
C ASP A 40 31.26 -4.84 19.83
N VAL A 41 30.86 -5.56 18.78
CA VAL A 41 29.51 -5.50 18.23
C VAL A 41 28.68 -6.60 18.87
N ASP A 42 27.57 -6.22 19.52
CA ASP A 42 26.61 -7.19 20.03
C ASP A 42 25.78 -7.74 18.83
N PRO A 43 25.64 -9.06 18.68
CA PRO A 43 24.76 -9.67 17.67
C PRO A 43 23.34 -9.10 17.63
N GLY A 44 22.81 -8.57 18.73
CA GLY A 44 21.50 -7.93 18.78
C GLY A 44 21.39 -6.64 17.95
N GLU A 45 22.49 -5.92 17.73
CA GLU A 45 22.51 -4.62 17.05
C GLU A 45 22.24 -4.75 15.56
N ALA A 46 22.93 -5.70 14.90
CA ALA A 46 22.72 -5.98 13.48
C ALA A 46 21.29 -6.47 13.22
N GLN A 47 20.77 -7.31 14.12
CA GLN A 47 19.40 -7.83 14.05
C GLN A 47 18.38 -6.70 14.20
N ALA A 48 18.62 -5.73 15.08
CA ALA A 48 17.74 -4.57 15.24
C ALA A 48 17.68 -3.70 13.98
N LEU A 49 18.84 -3.45 13.33
CA LEU A 49 18.90 -2.72 12.05
C LEU A 49 18.14 -3.47 10.95
N ILE A 50 18.38 -4.78 10.82
CA ILE A 50 17.68 -5.61 9.82
C ILE A 50 16.17 -5.54 10.05
N GLY A 51 15.72 -5.75 11.29
CA GLY A 51 14.30 -5.71 11.62
C GLY A 51 13.65 -4.36 11.36
N LEU A 52 14.36 -3.26 11.64
CA LEU A 52 13.90 -1.91 11.29
C LEU A 52 13.73 -1.76 9.77
N VAL A 53 14.73 -2.16 8.99
CA VAL A 53 14.69 -2.06 7.52
C VAL A 53 13.55 -2.89 6.92
N GLU A 54 13.37 -4.13 7.39
CA GLU A 54 12.29 -5.01 6.94
C GLU A 54 10.89 -4.43 7.23
N MET A 55 10.70 -3.90 8.44
CA MET A 55 9.47 -3.23 8.85
C MET A 55 9.18 -2.00 7.96
N LEU A 56 10.18 -1.13 7.74
CA LEU A 56 10.01 0.05 6.88
C LEU A 56 9.67 -0.32 5.44
N PHE A 57 10.27 -1.39 4.89
CA PHE A 57 9.92 -1.88 3.56
C PHE A 57 8.47 -2.37 3.48
N ASP A 58 8.03 -3.16 4.45
CA ASP A 58 6.65 -3.65 4.45
C ASP A 58 5.65 -2.51 4.60
N GLU A 59 5.91 -1.55 5.48
CA GLU A 59 4.99 -0.44 5.72
C GLU A 59 4.94 0.56 4.56
N TRP A 60 6.10 0.97 4.05
CA TRP A 60 6.15 2.06 3.05
C TRP A 60 5.85 1.57 1.64
N TYR A 61 6.25 0.34 1.31
CA TYR A 61 6.12 -0.21 -0.04
C TYR A 61 5.12 -1.37 -0.09
N GLY A 62 5.25 -2.34 0.81
CA GLY A 62 4.39 -3.53 0.83
C GLY A 62 2.91 -3.19 1.04
N ALA A 63 2.60 -2.42 2.08
CA ALA A 63 1.25 -2.03 2.44
C ALA A 63 0.62 -1.13 1.36
N ARG A 64 1.40 -0.22 0.77
CA ARG A 64 0.96 0.61 -0.35
C ARG A 64 0.56 -0.23 -1.56
N ALA A 65 1.41 -1.19 -1.96
CA ALA A 65 1.12 -2.09 -3.08
C ALA A 65 -0.13 -2.94 -2.82
N ARG A 66 -0.24 -3.56 -1.63
CA ARG A 66 -1.42 -4.35 -1.23
C ARG A 66 -2.69 -3.51 -1.24
N ARG A 67 -2.62 -2.26 -0.77
CA ARG A 67 -3.75 -1.32 -0.80
C ARG A 67 -4.17 -1.01 -2.24
N ALA A 68 -3.22 -0.70 -3.11
CA ALA A 68 -3.51 -0.39 -4.51
C ALA A 68 -4.18 -1.57 -5.22
N ALA A 69 -3.64 -2.79 -5.06
CA ALA A 69 -4.24 -4.01 -5.62
C ALA A 69 -5.68 -4.22 -5.13
N ARG A 70 -5.91 -4.13 -3.82
CA ARG A 70 -7.25 -4.30 -3.24
C ARG A 70 -8.27 -3.29 -3.78
N LEU A 71 -7.87 -2.03 -3.95
CA LEU A 71 -8.75 -0.99 -4.47
C LEU A 71 -9.05 -1.21 -5.96
N ALA A 72 -8.07 -1.68 -6.74
CA ALA A 72 -8.28 -2.06 -8.13
C ALA A 72 -9.28 -3.22 -8.25
N ASP A 73 -9.15 -4.25 -7.41
CA ASP A 73 -10.08 -5.39 -7.38
C ASP A 73 -11.52 -4.95 -7.09
N ILE A 74 -11.70 -4.03 -6.13
CA ILE A 74 -13.03 -3.47 -5.81
C ILE A 74 -13.61 -2.74 -7.02
N GLY A 75 -12.79 -1.96 -7.74
CA GLY A 75 -13.19 -1.28 -8.98
C GLY A 75 -13.67 -2.27 -10.03
N LEU A 76 -12.90 -3.34 -10.27
CA LEU A 76 -13.26 -4.40 -11.23
C LEU A 76 -14.59 -5.06 -10.87
N ILE A 77 -14.82 -5.38 -9.59
CA ILE A 77 -16.08 -5.97 -9.13
C ILE A 77 -17.25 -5.00 -9.39
N ALA A 78 -17.05 -3.71 -9.14
CA ALA A 78 -18.09 -2.70 -9.37
C ALA A 78 -18.44 -2.59 -10.86
N ASP A 79 -17.43 -2.52 -11.73
CA ASP A 79 -17.59 -2.41 -13.18
C ASP A 79 -18.30 -3.65 -13.76
N GLN A 80 -17.90 -4.84 -13.32
CA GLN A 80 -18.55 -6.10 -13.72
C GLN A 80 -20.02 -6.12 -13.33
N LYS A 81 -20.35 -5.71 -12.10
CA LYS A 81 -21.75 -5.63 -11.65
C LYS A 81 -22.55 -4.58 -12.41
N ALA A 82 -21.96 -3.45 -12.75
CA ALA A 82 -22.62 -2.42 -13.56
C ALA A 82 -22.90 -2.91 -14.98
N ALA A 83 -21.94 -3.58 -15.62
CA ALA A 83 -22.10 -4.18 -16.93
C ALA A 83 -23.19 -5.26 -16.94
N GLN A 84 -23.22 -6.13 -15.91
CA GLN A 84 -24.23 -7.16 -15.77
C GLN A 84 -25.63 -6.56 -15.64
N LYS A 85 -25.82 -5.54 -14.79
CA LYS A 85 -27.11 -4.84 -14.65
C LYS A 85 -27.57 -4.23 -15.98
N LYS A 86 -26.67 -3.62 -16.73
CA LYS A 86 -26.98 -3.03 -18.04
C LYS A 86 -27.41 -4.11 -19.04
N LEU A 87 -26.72 -5.25 -19.07
CA LEU A 87 -27.07 -6.38 -19.93
C LEU A 87 -28.43 -6.96 -19.57
N THR A 88 -28.72 -7.15 -18.27
CA THR A 88 -30.03 -7.62 -17.80
C THR A 88 -31.13 -6.67 -18.24
N ALA A 89 -30.98 -5.36 -18.02
CA ALA A 89 -31.98 -4.36 -18.41
C ALA A 89 -32.22 -4.33 -19.94
N LEU A 90 -31.16 -4.46 -20.75
CA LEU A 90 -31.28 -4.54 -22.21
C LEU A 90 -32.01 -5.81 -22.66
N THR A 91 -31.75 -6.93 -21.99
CA THR A 91 -32.39 -8.21 -22.30
C THR A 91 -33.88 -8.15 -21.97
N GLU A 92 -34.23 -7.62 -20.79
CA GLU A 92 -35.62 -7.42 -20.35
C GLU A 92 -36.40 -6.51 -21.31
N ALA A 93 -35.80 -5.39 -21.73
CA ALA A 93 -36.41 -4.47 -22.70
C ALA A 93 -36.70 -5.15 -24.04
N ARG A 94 -35.73 -5.91 -24.59
CA ARG A 94 -35.89 -6.62 -25.86
C ARG A 94 -36.97 -7.71 -25.81
N SER A 95 -37.07 -8.43 -24.70
CA SER A 95 -38.14 -9.43 -24.51
C SER A 95 -39.53 -8.80 -24.41
N LYS A 96 -39.64 -7.55 -23.97
CA LYS A 96 -40.92 -6.83 -23.87
C LYS A 96 -41.40 -6.36 -25.25
N ASP A 97 -40.51 -5.79 -26.08
CA ASP A 97 -40.82 -5.38 -27.45
C ASP A 97 -41.29 -6.56 -28.32
N GLN A 98 -40.65 -7.74 -28.20
CA GLN A 98 -41.05 -8.93 -28.98
C GLN A 98 -42.43 -9.48 -28.59
N MET A 99 -42.86 -9.27 -27.35
CA MET A 99 -44.18 -9.72 -26.88
C MET A 99 -45.31 -8.78 -27.37
N GLU A 100 -45.03 -7.48 -27.50
CA GLU A 100 -45.97 -6.49 -28.05
C GLU A 100 -46.16 -6.69 -29.57
N ASP A 101 -45.08 -6.95 -30.32
CA ASP A 101 -45.13 -7.18 -31.78
C ASP A 101 -45.94 -8.43 -32.18
N THR A 102 -45.84 -9.52 -31.41
CA THR A 102 -46.65 -10.73 -31.64
C THR A 102 -48.14 -10.59 -31.27
N GLY A 103 -48.52 -9.52 -30.56
CA GLY A 103 -49.89 -9.28 -30.11
C GLY A 103 -50.78 -8.55 -31.12
N GLU A 104 -50.20 -7.82 -32.08
CA GLU A 104 -50.96 -7.02 -33.06
C GLU A 104 -51.29 -7.77 -34.36
N GLU A 105 -50.67 -8.92 -34.65
CA GLU A 105 -50.86 -9.64 -35.92
C GLU A 105 -52.04 -10.65 -35.92
N SER A 106 -52.92 -10.64 -34.90
CA SER A 106 -53.99 -11.63 -34.75
C SER A 106 -55.42 -11.08 -34.54
N ALA A 107 -55.66 -9.81 -34.85
CA ALA A 107 -57.00 -9.20 -34.89
C ALA A 107 -57.43 -8.83 -36.32
#